data_AF-A0A944A1C4-F1
#
_entry.id   AF-A0A944A1C4-F1
#
_cell.length_a   1.000
_cell.length_b   1.000
_cell.length_c   1.000
_cell.angle_alpha   90.00
_cell.angle_beta   90.00
_cell.angle_gamma   90.00
#
_symmetry.space_group_name_H-M   'P 1'
#
loop_
_entity.id
_entity.type
_entity.pdbx_description
1 polymer ?
#
loop_
_entity_poly.entity_id
_entity_poly.type
_entity_poly.pdbx_seq_one_letter_code
_entity_poly.pdbx_strand_id
1 'polypeptide(L)'
;MKKHRWFAALAVMVMALAVAGCSDGSSGNEFISGSSGGSGNSSGSGVDNPVSQRPGYSKCAVGDFVLKDGTILSKDETPESGTVAAVIVRAAADGKPALGVGIVHNQSGLAWCTESATGYSKKITALQGDKTSNYMDGSDGWDKLKAACSDAESNPEIYPAWNYSLTYAKNNGLTGDLATGLYLPTVAELYTIYQNKTAVDASLSKAGGSKFGTSYYWS
;
A
#
# COMPACT_ATOMS: atom_id res chain seq x y z
N MET A 1 22.86 15.48 -32.49
CA MET A 1 22.18 14.19 -32.21
C MET A 1 22.48 13.87 -30.75
N LYS A 2 21.57 13.74 -29.77
CA LYS A 2 20.26 13.08 -29.70
C LYS A 2 19.25 13.97 -28.97
N LYS A 3 18.00 14.03 -29.46
CA LYS A 3 16.88 14.66 -28.75
C LYS A 3 16.46 13.71 -27.61
N HIS A 4 16.82 14.01 -26.37
CA HIS A 4 16.26 13.31 -25.22
C HIS A 4 14.81 13.76 -25.06
N ARG A 5 13.89 12.90 -25.49
CA ARG A 5 12.45 13.10 -25.37
C ARG A 5 12.14 13.06 -23.88
N TRP A 6 11.64 14.18 -23.37
CA TRP A 6 11.08 14.33 -22.05
C TRP A 6 9.90 13.37 -21.96
N PHE A 7 10.09 12.18 -21.42
CA PHE A 7 8.98 11.27 -21.19
C PHE A 7 8.34 11.70 -19.87
N ALA A 8 7.13 12.27 -19.97
CA ALA A 8 6.26 12.52 -18.84
C ALA A 8 5.85 11.19 -18.22
N ALA A 9 6.66 10.70 -17.29
CA ALA A 9 6.39 9.49 -16.55
C ALA A 9 5.79 9.87 -15.20
N LEU A 10 4.66 9.25 -14.87
CA LEU A 10 3.90 9.54 -13.66
C LEU A 10 4.49 8.74 -12.51
N ALA A 11 4.58 9.37 -11.34
CA ALA A 11 4.88 8.61 -10.13
C ALA A 11 3.57 8.20 -9.47
N VAL A 12 3.45 6.91 -9.17
CA VAL A 12 2.38 6.33 -8.34
C VAL A 12 3.02 5.88 -7.05
N MET A 13 2.30 6.07 -5.95
CA MET A 13 2.78 5.69 -4.63
C MET A 13 1.90 4.62 -4.04
N VAL A 14 2.56 3.57 -3.57
CA VAL A 14 1.92 2.43 -2.93
C VAL A 14 2.25 2.45 -1.45
N MET A 15 1.28 1.99 -0.67
CA MET A 15 1.40 1.86 0.77
C MET A 15 1.26 0.38 1.12
N ALA A 16 2.27 -0.16 1.82
CA ALA A 16 2.11 -1.43 2.52
C ALA A 16 1.27 -1.16 3.77
N LEU A 17 0.13 -1.84 3.88
CA LEU A 17 -0.87 -1.59 4.91
C LEU A 17 -0.88 -2.72 5.92
N ALA A 18 -0.31 -2.46 7.09
CA ALA A 18 -0.48 -3.26 8.28
C ALA A 18 -1.71 -2.76 9.07
N VAL A 19 -2.89 -2.79 8.45
CA VAL A 19 -4.12 -2.33 9.13
C VAL A 19 -4.64 -3.46 10.01
N ALA A 20 -4.86 -3.17 11.30
CA ALA A 20 -5.34 -4.13 12.30
C ALA A 20 -6.70 -4.80 11.97
N GLY A 21 -7.37 -4.40 10.88
CA GLY A 21 -8.59 -5.01 10.34
C GLY A 21 -8.41 -5.91 9.10
N CYS A 22 -7.29 -5.83 8.39
CA CYS A 22 -7.01 -6.69 7.24
C CYS A 22 -6.32 -7.98 7.72
N SER A 23 -7.09 -8.93 8.26
CA SER A 23 -6.54 -10.23 8.68
C SER A 23 -6.55 -11.24 7.54
N ASP A 24 -5.44 -11.97 7.41
CA ASP A 24 -5.34 -13.16 6.57
C ASP A 24 -6.24 -14.23 7.16
N GLY A 25 -7.23 -14.69 6.40
CA GLY A 25 -8.19 -15.68 6.84
C GLY A 25 -7.63 -17.10 7.03
N SER A 26 -6.43 -17.26 7.60
CA SER A 26 -5.93 -18.56 8.03
C SER A 26 -6.64 -18.93 9.33
N SER A 27 -7.85 -19.47 9.20
CA SER A 27 -8.53 -20.18 10.28
C SER A 27 -7.75 -21.45 10.61
N GLY A 28 -6.68 -21.31 11.38
CA GLY A 28 -6.11 -22.42 12.13
C GLY A 28 -7.07 -22.76 13.26
N ASN A 29 -7.82 -23.84 13.12
CA ASN A 29 -8.47 -24.47 14.26
C ASN A 29 -7.36 -24.83 15.26
N GLU A 30 -7.21 -24.05 16.34
CA GLU A 30 -6.48 -24.51 17.51
C GLU A 30 -7.23 -25.72 18.06
N PHE A 31 -6.70 -26.90 17.73
CA PHE A 31 -7.05 -28.15 18.36
C PHE A 31 -6.57 -28.09 19.81
N ILE A 32 -7.44 -27.66 20.73
CA ILE A 32 -7.21 -27.83 22.15
C ILE A 32 -7.29 -29.32 22.44
N SER A 33 -6.13 -29.95 22.59
CA SER A 33 -6.00 -31.29 23.14
C SER A 33 -6.31 -31.24 24.64
N GLY A 34 -7.58 -31.43 24.98
CA GLY A 34 -8.04 -31.61 26.35
C GLY A 34 -7.87 -33.06 26.82
N SER A 35 -7.05 -33.26 27.84
CA SER A 35 -7.10 -34.38 28.79
C SER A 35 -6.73 -33.75 30.14
N SER A 36 -7.41 -33.92 31.27
CA SER A 36 -8.36 -34.95 31.73
C SER A 36 -8.96 -34.50 33.07
N GLY A 37 -10.22 -34.86 33.34
CA GLY A 37 -10.71 -35.25 34.67
C GLY A 37 -11.29 -34.16 35.59
N GLY A 38 -12.57 -34.33 35.98
CA GLY A 38 -13.14 -33.65 37.15
C GLY A 38 -14.67 -33.54 37.10
N SER A 39 -15.36 -34.44 37.81
CA SER A 39 -16.81 -34.49 37.98
C SER A 39 -17.29 -33.48 39.04
N GLY A 40 -18.44 -32.83 38.82
CA GLY A 40 -19.10 -31.97 39.81
C GLY A 40 -20.38 -31.33 39.27
N ASN A 41 -21.52 -31.71 39.83
CA ASN A 41 -22.87 -31.27 39.47
C ASN A 41 -23.36 -30.17 40.44
N SER A 42 -23.87 -29.04 39.96
CA SER A 42 -24.77 -28.16 40.74
C SER A 42 -25.43 -27.06 39.90
N SER A 43 -26.74 -26.96 40.06
CA SER A 43 -27.69 -26.03 39.47
C SER A 43 -27.47 -24.58 39.91
N GLY A 44 -27.69 -23.61 39.01
CA GLY A 44 -27.75 -22.18 39.35
C GLY A 44 -28.15 -21.30 38.17
N SER A 45 -29.35 -20.73 38.24
CA SER A 45 -29.83 -19.65 37.37
C SER A 45 -28.94 -18.40 37.48
N GLY A 46 -28.73 -17.70 36.36
CA GLY A 46 -28.46 -16.27 36.40
C GLY A 46 -27.43 -15.76 35.41
N VAL A 47 -27.91 -14.86 34.55
CA VAL A 47 -27.19 -13.83 33.78
C VAL A 47 -26.56 -14.31 32.47
N ASP A 48 -27.32 -14.09 31.39
CA ASP A 48 -26.78 -13.90 30.04
C ASP A 48 -25.65 -12.88 30.12
N ASN A 49 -24.42 -13.37 30.13
CA ASN A 49 -23.25 -12.54 29.91
C ASN A 49 -23.39 -12.04 28.47
N PRO A 50 -23.50 -10.73 28.18
CA PRO A 50 -23.32 -10.29 26.81
C PRO A 50 -21.85 -10.60 26.53
N VAL A 51 -21.60 -11.71 25.83
CA VAL A 51 -20.38 -11.85 25.07
C VAL A 51 -20.32 -10.58 24.26
N SER A 52 -19.44 -9.67 24.67
CA SER A 52 -19.03 -8.55 23.88
C SER A 52 -18.42 -9.17 22.64
N GLN A 53 -19.28 -9.42 21.64
CA GLN A 53 -18.86 -9.71 20.29
C GLN A 53 -18.21 -8.41 19.84
N ARG A 54 -16.92 -8.30 20.17
CA ARG A 54 -15.96 -7.39 19.55
C ARG A 54 -16.33 -7.36 18.08
N PRO A 55 -16.76 -6.20 17.54
CA PRO A 55 -17.35 -6.15 16.21
C PRO A 55 -16.46 -6.90 15.23
N GLY A 56 -17.07 -7.87 14.53
CA GLY A 56 -16.37 -8.72 13.60
C GLY A 56 -15.54 -7.87 12.65
N TYR A 57 -14.23 -8.08 12.66
CA TYR A 57 -13.30 -7.36 11.80
C TYR A 57 -13.66 -7.64 10.34
N SER A 58 -14.14 -6.63 9.63
CA SER A 58 -14.37 -6.72 8.20
C SER A 58 -13.02 -6.88 7.49
N LYS A 59 -12.86 -8.01 6.79
CA LYS A 59 -11.79 -8.17 5.80
C LYS A 59 -11.87 -7.01 4.82
N CYS A 60 -10.76 -6.33 4.59
CA CYS A 60 -10.68 -5.31 3.54
C CYS A 60 -10.75 -5.98 2.16
N ALA A 61 -11.41 -5.31 1.23
CA ALA A 61 -11.58 -5.73 -0.15
C ALA A 61 -10.99 -4.69 -1.12
N VAL A 62 -10.73 -5.13 -2.35
CA VAL A 62 -10.29 -4.23 -3.43
C VAL A 62 -11.31 -3.10 -3.61
N GLY A 63 -10.83 -1.87 -3.58
CA GLY A 63 -11.62 -0.66 -3.70
C GLY A 63 -12.03 -0.03 -2.36
N ASP A 64 -11.85 -0.71 -1.22
CA ASP A 64 -12.14 -0.11 0.07
C ASP A 64 -11.21 1.07 0.34
N PHE A 65 -11.69 2.03 1.14
CA PHE A 65 -10.94 3.22 1.50
C PHE A 65 -10.20 2.99 2.80
N VAL A 66 -8.93 3.40 2.84
CA VAL A 66 -8.20 3.62 4.08
C VAL A 66 -8.37 5.10 4.43
N LEU A 67 -8.96 5.39 5.58
CA LEU A 67 -9.10 6.75 6.09
C LEU A 67 -7.82 7.19 6.80
N LYS A 68 -7.65 8.51 6.96
CA LYS A 68 -6.46 9.13 7.60
C LYS A 68 -6.31 8.80 9.08
N ASP A 69 -7.36 8.31 9.73
CA ASP A 69 -7.31 7.78 11.08
C ASP A 69 -6.93 6.28 11.14
N GLY A 70 -6.69 5.66 9.98
CA GLY A 70 -6.32 4.24 9.84
C GLY A 70 -7.50 3.28 9.75
N THR A 71 -8.74 3.75 9.84
CA THR A 71 -9.94 2.90 9.68
C THR A 71 -10.20 2.55 8.22
N ILE A 72 -10.94 1.47 8.00
CA ILE A 72 -11.36 1.02 6.67
C ILE A 72 -12.84 1.35 6.48
N LEU A 73 -13.16 2.00 5.36
CA LEU A 73 -14.52 2.27 4.91
C LEU A 73 -14.81 1.46 3.63
N SER A 74 -15.99 0.86 3.55
CA SER A 74 -16.39 0.07 2.38
C SER A 74 -16.41 0.91 1.10
N LYS A 75 -15.98 0.32 -0.01
CA LYS A 75 -16.09 0.91 -1.36
C LYS A 75 -17.52 1.30 -1.75
N ASP A 76 -18.52 0.70 -1.12
CA ASP A 76 -19.93 0.94 -1.41
C ASP A 76 -20.46 2.21 -0.73
N GLU A 77 -19.73 2.71 0.26
CA GLU A 77 -20.02 3.97 0.95
C GLU A 77 -19.40 5.18 0.22
N THR A 78 -19.72 6.39 0.71
CA THR A 78 -19.14 7.65 0.24
C THR A 78 -18.28 8.23 1.36
N PRO A 79 -16.95 8.29 1.22
CA PRO A 79 -16.09 8.87 2.24
C PRO A 79 -16.33 10.38 2.36
N GLU A 80 -16.14 10.92 3.55
CA GLU A 80 -16.09 12.36 3.74
C GLU A 80 -14.89 12.96 2.98
N SER A 81 -15.09 14.12 2.36
CA SER A 81 -14.05 14.78 1.57
C SER A 81 -12.79 15.05 2.40
N GLY A 82 -11.63 14.70 1.85
CA GLY A 82 -10.33 14.94 2.50
C GLY A 82 -9.96 13.96 3.63
N THR A 83 -10.80 12.97 3.93
CA THR A 83 -10.55 11.95 4.98
C THR A 83 -9.83 10.70 4.47
N VAL A 84 -9.82 10.44 3.15
CA VAL A 84 -9.20 9.25 2.57
C VAL A 84 -7.69 9.43 2.45
N ALA A 85 -6.93 8.42 2.86
CA ALA A 85 -5.49 8.32 2.69
C ALA A 85 -5.11 7.48 1.46
N ALA A 86 -5.78 6.33 1.29
CA ALA A 86 -5.48 5.37 0.23
C ALA A 86 -6.72 4.55 -0.18
N VAL A 87 -6.60 3.85 -1.31
CA VAL A 87 -7.57 2.85 -1.77
C VAL A 87 -6.91 1.48 -1.80
N ILE A 88 -7.58 0.46 -1.27
CA ILE A 88 -7.10 -0.92 -1.27
C ILE A 88 -7.05 -1.46 -2.70
N VAL A 89 -5.88 -1.95 -3.09
CA VAL A 89 -5.60 -2.57 -4.39
C VAL A 89 -5.58 -4.09 -4.27
N ARG A 90 -5.13 -4.61 -3.12
CA ARG A 90 -5.08 -6.03 -2.79
C ARG A 90 -5.36 -6.18 -1.30
N ALA A 91 -6.27 -7.09 -0.95
CA ALA A 91 -6.44 -7.52 0.44
C ALA A 91 -5.17 -8.18 0.99
N ALA A 92 -5.05 -8.27 2.31
CA ALA A 92 -4.04 -9.11 2.93
C ALA A 92 -4.28 -10.58 2.54
N ALA A 93 -3.20 -11.30 2.21
CA ALA A 93 -3.26 -12.74 1.96
C ALA A 93 -1.88 -13.40 2.21
N ASP A 94 -1.89 -14.63 2.72
CA ASP A 94 -0.71 -15.51 2.85
C ASP A 94 0.49 -14.87 3.58
N GLY A 95 0.24 -14.18 4.69
CA GLY A 95 1.24 -13.46 5.48
C GLY A 95 1.69 -12.14 4.84
N LYS A 96 1.10 -11.74 3.71
CA LYS A 96 1.43 -10.48 3.03
C LYS A 96 0.44 -9.40 3.45
N PRO A 97 0.92 -8.21 3.83
CA PRO A 97 0.06 -7.10 4.20
C PRO A 97 -0.85 -6.70 3.02
N ALA A 98 -1.93 -6.00 3.34
CA ALA A 98 -2.76 -5.39 2.30
C ALA A 98 -1.93 -4.36 1.52
N LEU A 99 -2.29 -4.15 0.26
CA LEU A 99 -1.64 -3.19 -0.62
C LEU A 99 -2.63 -2.06 -0.93
N GLY A 100 -2.22 -0.83 -0.68
CA GLY A 100 -3.00 0.37 -0.99
C GLY A 100 -2.28 1.28 -1.97
N VAL A 101 -3.03 2.13 -2.66
CA VAL A 101 -2.47 3.22 -3.47
C VAL A 101 -2.91 4.56 -2.90
N GLY A 102 -1.96 5.50 -2.80
CA GLY A 102 -2.26 6.88 -2.42
C GLY A 102 -3.22 7.54 -3.41
N ILE A 103 -4.13 8.39 -2.93
CA ILE A 103 -5.17 8.98 -3.77
C ILE A 103 -4.71 10.14 -4.67
N VAL A 104 -3.51 10.68 -4.45
CA VAL A 104 -2.93 11.77 -5.26
C VAL A 104 -1.83 11.20 -6.13
N HIS A 105 -1.89 11.45 -7.44
CA HIS A 105 -0.82 11.07 -8.36
C HIS A 105 -0.13 12.34 -8.87
N ASN A 106 1.20 12.29 -9.05
CA ASN A 106 1.87 13.39 -9.76
C ASN A 106 1.52 13.30 -11.24
N GLN A 107 0.75 14.26 -11.76
CA GLN A 107 0.33 14.33 -13.16
C GLN A 107 1.23 15.17 -14.06
N SER A 108 2.15 15.93 -13.47
CA SER A 108 3.06 16.84 -14.20
C SER A 108 4.25 16.14 -14.83
N GLY A 109 4.43 14.85 -14.54
CA GLY A 109 5.57 14.06 -14.99
C GLY A 109 6.78 14.30 -14.09
N LEU A 110 7.32 13.21 -13.54
CA LEU A 110 8.56 13.21 -12.78
C LEU A 110 9.60 12.41 -13.54
N ALA A 111 10.85 12.83 -13.47
CA ALA A 111 11.95 11.97 -13.89
C ALA A 111 12.16 10.88 -12.83
N TRP A 112 12.57 9.68 -13.26
CA TRP A 112 13.00 8.64 -12.32
C TRP A 112 14.21 9.12 -11.49
N CYS A 113 15.19 9.71 -12.17
CA CYS A 113 16.26 10.53 -11.60
C CYS A 113 16.71 11.59 -12.62
N THR A 114 17.46 12.60 -12.17
CA THR A 114 18.05 13.63 -13.04
C THR A 114 19.39 13.16 -13.63
N GLU A 115 19.92 13.86 -14.64
CA GLU A 115 21.20 13.51 -15.28
C GLU A 115 22.41 13.59 -14.34
N SER A 116 22.30 14.34 -13.24
CA SER A 116 23.35 14.46 -12.22
C SER A 116 23.35 13.32 -11.22
N ALA A 117 22.33 12.48 -11.20
CA ALA A 117 22.21 11.37 -10.28
C ALA A 117 23.09 10.19 -10.71
N THR A 118 23.74 9.53 -9.75
CA THR A 118 24.49 8.28 -9.95
C THR A 118 23.63 7.22 -10.62
N GLY A 119 22.33 7.19 -10.33
CA GLY A 119 21.37 6.28 -10.95
C GLY A 119 21.16 6.48 -12.44
N TYR A 120 21.41 7.67 -13.00
CA TYR A 120 21.04 8.02 -14.38
C TYR A 120 21.69 7.12 -15.45
N SER A 121 22.94 6.73 -15.22
CA SER A 121 23.71 5.89 -16.13
C SER A 121 23.91 4.46 -15.61
N LYS A 122 23.29 4.13 -14.48
CA LYS A 122 23.53 2.87 -13.78
C LYS A 122 22.39 1.87 -14.02
N LYS A 123 22.75 0.65 -14.40
CA LYS A 123 21.80 -0.48 -14.39
C LYS A 123 21.69 -1.01 -12.96
N ILE A 124 20.58 -0.73 -12.28
CA ILE A 124 20.33 -1.18 -10.91
C ILE A 124 19.43 -2.42 -10.95
N THR A 125 20.06 -3.59 -11.09
CA THR A 125 19.33 -4.87 -11.20
C THR A 125 18.53 -5.21 -9.94
N ALA A 126 18.95 -4.72 -8.78
CA ALA A 126 18.27 -4.91 -7.51
C ALA A 126 16.85 -4.28 -7.48
N LEU A 127 16.57 -3.32 -8.36
CA LEU A 127 15.26 -2.66 -8.50
C LEU A 127 14.44 -3.23 -9.66
N GLN A 128 14.94 -4.22 -10.39
CA GLN A 128 14.21 -4.84 -11.49
C GLN A 128 13.19 -5.84 -10.95
N GLY A 129 12.10 -5.32 -10.40
CA GLY A 129 10.98 -6.10 -9.87
C GLY A 129 9.88 -6.28 -10.90
N ASP A 130 9.81 -7.46 -11.53
CA ASP A 130 8.70 -7.89 -12.37
C ASP A 130 8.06 -9.19 -11.84
N LYS A 131 7.01 -9.69 -12.50
CA LYS A 131 6.28 -10.90 -12.06
C LYS A 131 7.09 -12.20 -12.12
N THR A 132 8.14 -12.22 -12.91
CA THR A 132 9.05 -13.36 -13.06
C THR A 132 10.29 -13.23 -12.18
N SER A 133 10.54 -12.03 -11.68
CA SER A 133 11.57 -11.75 -10.70
C SER A 133 11.16 -12.22 -9.31
N ASN A 134 12.15 -12.39 -8.44
CA ASN A 134 11.95 -12.60 -7.00
C ASN A 134 11.64 -11.29 -6.24
N TYR A 135 11.55 -10.15 -6.93
CA TYR A 135 11.35 -8.84 -6.32
C TYR A 135 9.95 -8.28 -6.66
N MET A 136 8.95 -8.72 -5.89
CA MET A 136 7.54 -8.39 -6.12
C MET A 136 6.96 -7.40 -5.10
N ASP A 137 7.78 -6.93 -4.16
CA ASP A 137 7.42 -6.03 -3.07
C ASP A 137 8.40 -4.87 -3.08
N GLY A 138 7.91 -3.66 -3.34
CA GLY A 138 8.73 -2.46 -3.48
C GLY A 138 9.10 -1.76 -2.18
N SER A 139 8.63 -2.26 -1.03
CA SER A 139 8.74 -1.56 0.25
C SER A 139 10.18 -1.27 0.69
N ASP A 140 11.15 -2.08 0.28
CA ASP A 140 12.58 -1.85 0.53
C ASP A 140 13.31 -1.20 -0.66
N GLY A 141 12.59 -0.75 -1.70
CA GLY A 141 13.17 -0.20 -2.93
C GLY A 141 14.04 1.03 -2.69
N TRP A 142 13.67 1.89 -1.73
CA TRP A 142 14.51 3.02 -1.36
C TRP A 142 15.84 2.59 -0.75
N ASP A 143 15.84 1.57 0.10
CA ASP A 143 17.08 1.04 0.68
C ASP A 143 17.97 0.37 -0.37
N LYS A 144 17.37 -0.36 -1.32
CA LYS A 144 18.10 -0.91 -2.48
C LYS A 144 18.70 0.20 -3.36
N LEU A 145 17.96 1.29 -3.58
CA LEU A 145 18.47 2.44 -4.32
C LEU A 145 19.66 3.08 -3.61
N LYS A 146 19.56 3.34 -2.29
CA LYS A 146 20.68 3.88 -1.49
C LYS A 146 21.91 2.99 -1.53
N ALA A 147 21.72 1.67 -1.45
CA ALA A 147 22.82 0.71 -1.56
C ALA A 147 23.49 0.75 -2.93
N ALA A 148 22.73 1.00 -4.00
CA ALA A 148 23.24 1.09 -5.36
C ALA A 148 23.81 2.48 -5.70
N CYS A 149 23.28 3.54 -5.10
CA CYS A 149 23.57 4.93 -5.44
C CYS A 149 23.85 5.72 -4.16
N SER A 150 25.13 5.99 -3.90
CA SER A 150 25.60 6.65 -2.68
C SER A 150 25.10 8.09 -2.51
N ASP A 151 24.65 8.74 -3.59
CA ASP A 151 24.13 10.10 -3.57
C ASP A 151 22.63 10.19 -3.28
N ALA A 152 21.90 9.06 -3.27
CA ALA A 152 20.44 9.05 -3.12
C ALA A 152 20.00 9.56 -1.74
N GLU A 153 20.69 9.17 -0.68
CA GLU A 153 20.35 9.60 0.68
C GLU A 153 20.66 11.07 0.93
N SER A 154 21.80 11.56 0.46
CA SER A 154 22.21 12.95 0.65
C SER A 154 21.49 13.93 -0.28
N ASN A 155 21.02 13.47 -1.43
CA ASN A 155 20.38 14.29 -2.46
C ASN A 155 19.11 13.60 -2.99
N PRO A 156 18.05 13.41 -2.18
CA PRO A 156 16.83 12.76 -2.66
C PRO A 156 16.15 13.53 -3.81
N GLU A 157 16.32 14.85 -3.89
CA GLU A 157 15.72 15.72 -4.92
C GLU A 157 16.21 15.45 -6.34
N ILE A 158 17.41 14.89 -6.52
CA ILE A 158 17.90 14.43 -7.84
C ILE A 158 17.32 13.05 -8.23
N TYR A 159 16.47 12.47 -7.38
CA TYR A 159 15.64 11.29 -7.64
C TYR A 159 14.14 11.66 -7.52
N PRO A 160 13.55 12.45 -8.44
CA PRO A 160 12.25 13.10 -8.23
C PRO A 160 11.09 12.13 -7.96
N ALA A 161 11.03 11.00 -8.68
CA ALA A 161 10.01 9.98 -8.44
C ALA A 161 10.11 9.40 -7.01
N TRP A 162 11.32 9.12 -6.55
CA TRP A 162 11.58 8.61 -5.20
C TRP A 162 11.26 9.66 -4.13
N ASN A 163 11.73 10.89 -4.32
CA ASN A 163 11.44 12.01 -3.42
C ASN A 163 9.94 12.30 -3.28
N TYR A 164 9.18 12.11 -4.37
CA TYR A 164 7.73 12.19 -4.30
C TYR A 164 7.14 11.18 -3.32
N SER A 165 7.64 9.94 -3.31
CA SER A 165 7.25 8.90 -2.32
C SER A 165 7.58 9.33 -0.90
N LEU A 166 8.82 9.75 -0.68
CA LEU A 166 9.35 10.10 0.64
C LEU A 166 8.62 11.29 1.27
N THR A 167 8.15 12.22 0.44
CA THR A 167 7.43 13.42 0.90
C THR A 167 5.92 13.29 0.81
N TYR A 168 5.39 12.18 0.28
CA TYR A 168 3.97 12.00 0.02
C TYR A 168 3.13 12.15 1.30
N ALA A 169 3.49 11.46 2.39
CA ALA A 169 2.76 11.52 3.66
C ALA A 169 2.61 12.96 4.16
N LYS A 170 3.74 13.66 4.24
CA LYS A 170 3.80 15.06 4.69
C LYS A 170 2.93 15.96 3.82
N ASN A 171 3.02 15.82 2.50
CA ASN A 171 2.29 16.67 1.56
C ASN A 171 0.78 16.41 1.55
N ASN A 172 0.35 15.23 2.02
CA ASN A 172 -1.06 14.83 2.04
C ASN A 172 -1.66 14.77 3.46
N GLY A 173 -0.92 15.24 4.47
CA GLY A 173 -1.38 15.30 5.87
C GLY A 173 -1.61 13.93 6.50
N LEU A 174 -0.80 12.93 6.11
CA LEU A 174 -0.83 11.61 6.73
C LEU A 174 0.08 11.59 7.97
N THR A 175 -0.35 10.86 9.00
CA THR A 175 0.34 10.78 10.30
C THR A 175 0.36 9.34 10.81
N GLY A 176 1.13 9.09 11.87
CA GLY A 176 1.23 7.77 12.50
C GLY A 176 1.72 6.71 11.52
N ASP A 177 1.12 5.52 11.58
CA ASP A 177 1.50 4.39 10.75
C ASP A 177 1.30 4.66 9.25
N LEU A 178 0.32 5.50 8.87
CA LEU A 178 0.09 5.92 7.48
C LEU A 178 1.13 6.93 6.96
N ALA A 179 1.93 7.52 7.85
CA ALA A 179 3.08 8.32 7.44
C ALA A 179 4.31 7.46 7.09
N THR A 180 4.26 6.16 7.41
CA THR A 180 5.32 5.19 7.19
C THR A 180 4.85 4.12 6.20
N GLY A 181 5.74 3.57 5.37
CA GLY A 181 5.37 2.51 4.42
C GLY A 181 4.86 2.97 3.05
N LEU A 182 5.03 4.25 2.70
CA LEU A 182 4.85 4.76 1.33
C LEU A 182 6.13 4.56 0.50
N TYR A 183 5.99 3.99 -0.69
CA TYR A 183 7.10 3.71 -1.58
C TYR A 183 6.70 3.75 -3.06
N LEU A 184 7.72 3.86 -3.92
CA LEU A 184 7.58 3.68 -5.36
C LEU A 184 7.41 2.18 -5.66
N PRO A 185 6.32 1.75 -6.31
CA PRO A 185 5.98 0.33 -6.47
C PRO A 185 6.89 -0.40 -7.45
N THR A 186 7.00 -1.72 -7.32
CA THR A 186 7.58 -2.58 -8.38
C THR A 186 6.65 -2.68 -9.61
N VAL A 187 7.16 -3.20 -10.73
CA VAL A 187 6.31 -3.53 -11.90
C VAL A 187 5.26 -4.59 -11.55
N ALA A 188 5.57 -5.50 -10.62
CA ALA A 188 4.62 -6.50 -10.13
C ALA A 188 3.43 -5.87 -9.38
N GLU A 189 3.69 -4.88 -8.53
CA GLU A 189 2.65 -4.12 -7.81
C GLU A 189 1.87 -3.21 -8.75
N LEU A 190 2.54 -2.53 -9.69
CA LEU A 190 1.86 -1.79 -10.77
C LEU A 190 0.94 -2.68 -11.59
N TYR A 191 1.34 -3.92 -11.89
CA TYR A 191 0.46 -4.86 -12.56
C TYR A 191 -0.74 -5.24 -11.68
N THR A 192 -0.53 -5.42 -10.37
CA THR A 192 -1.63 -5.70 -9.42
C THR A 192 -2.63 -4.54 -9.38
N ILE A 193 -2.15 -3.30 -9.41
CA ILE A 193 -2.98 -2.11 -9.59
C ILE A 193 -3.74 -2.19 -10.91
N TYR A 194 -3.05 -2.48 -12.02
CA TYR A 194 -3.66 -2.54 -13.34
C TYR A 194 -4.78 -3.60 -13.43
N GLN A 195 -4.60 -4.78 -12.84
CA GLN A 195 -5.65 -5.82 -12.78
C GLN A 195 -6.91 -5.36 -12.06
N ASN A 196 -6.75 -4.50 -11.05
CA ASN A 196 -7.84 -4.00 -10.21
C ASN A 196 -8.28 -2.57 -10.58
N LYS A 197 -7.73 -2.02 -11.68
CA LYS A 197 -7.83 -0.60 -12.04
C LYS A 197 -9.27 -0.09 -12.07
N THR A 198 -10.21 -0.87 -12.59
CA THR A 198 -11.62 -0.46 -12.68
C THR A 198 -12.24 -0.18 -11.32
N ALA A 199 -12.03 -1.08 -10.35
CA ALA A 199 -12.55 -0.90 -8.99
C ALA A 199 -11.81 0.23 -8.26
N VAL A 200 -10.48 0.27 -8.41
CA VAL A 200 -9.63 1.28 -7.77
C VAL A 200 -9.95 2.69 -8.30
N ASP A 201 -10.11 2.88 -9.61
CA ASP A 201 -10.46 4.18 -10.22
C ASP A 201 -11.86 4.66 -9.82
N ALA A 202 -12.82 3.74 -9.65
CA ALA A 202 -14.15 4.08 -9.17
C ALA A 202 -14.06 4.65 -7.74
N SER A 203 -13.30 4.00 -6.85
CA SER A 203 -13.06 4.50 -5.49
C SER A 203 -12.24 5.78 -5.48
N LEU A 204 -11.15 5.87 -6.25
CA LEU A 204 -10.36 7.11 -6.37
C LEU A 204 -11.24 8.28 -6.80
N SER A 205 -12.16 8.09 -7.74
CA SER A 205 -13.10 9.12 -8.15
C SER A 205 -14.03 9.55 -7.01
N LYS A 206 -14.57 8.61 -6.23
CA LYS A 206 -15.40 8.91 -5.05
C LYS A 206 -14.64 9.68 -3.98
N ALA A 207 -13.37 9.37 -3.77
CA ALA A 207 -12.50 10.04 -2.80
C ALA A 207 -11.96 11.40 -3.28
N GLY A 208 -12.31 11.86 -4.49
CA GLY A 208 -11.74 13.07 -5.09
C GLY A 208 -10.27 12.93 -5.51
N GLY A 209 -9.79 11.69 -5.65
CA GLY A 209 -8.42 11.34 -6.03
C GLY A 209 -8.17 11.33 -7.54
N SER A 210 -6.92 11.02 -7.89
CA SER A 210 -6.42 10.93 -9.26
C SER A 210 -6.64 9.53 -9.83
N LYS A 211 -7.41 9.40 -10.90
CA LYS A 211 -7.52 8.12 -11.63
C LYS A 211 -6.22 7.74 -12.32
N PHE A 212 -6.06 6.44 -12.58
CA PHE A 212 -5.04 5.93 -13.49
C PHE A 212 -5.43 6.21 -14.94
N GLY A 213 -4.49 6.75 -15.72
CA GLY A 213 -4.61 6.98 -17.16
C GLY A 213 -4.06 5.81 -17.98
N THR A 214 -3.74 6.10 -19.24
CA THR A 214 -3.06 5.18 -20.18
C THR A 214 -1.55 5.47 -20.31
N SER A 215 -1.00 6.29 -19.42
CA SER A 215 0.39 6.73 -19.41
C SER A 215 1.34 5.70 -18.76
N TYR A 216 2.64 5.98 -18.82
CA TYR A 216 3.67 5.21 -18.13
C TYR A 216 3.79 5.62 -16.66
N TYR A 217 4.01 4.61 -15.82
CA TYR A 217 4.17 4.75 -14.38
C TYR A 217 5.55 4.26 -13.97
N TRP A 218 6.20 5.00 -13.06
CA TRP A 218 7.50 4.58 -12.53
C TRP A 218 7.38 3.39 -11.59
N SER A 219 8.41 2.55 -11.68
CA SER A 219 8.75 1.49 -10.73
C SER A 219 10.22 1.51 -10.36
#